data_AF-X0CC09-F1
#
_entry.id   AF-X0CC09-F1
#
_cell.length_a   1.000
_cell.length_b   1.000
_cell.length_c   1.000
_cell.angle_alpha   90.00
_cell.angle_beta   90.00
_cell.angle_gamma   90.00
#
_symmetry.space_group_name_H-M   'P 1'
#
loop_
_entity.id
_entity.type
_entity.pdbx_description
1 polymer ?
#
loop_
_entity_poly.entity_id
_entity_poly.type
_entity_poly.pdbx_seq_one_letter_code
_entity_poly.pdbx_strand_id
1 'polypeptide(L)'
;MLSPLIYLLVGFMPLATQASLVANLDISAKVAAQYGCKGACYKTFQAGLAADREFYGAIYDDDFYATASNFSSSKPGDVLKFKPINASLLTDIPEGTAAYKLQYVSKDLYGRKVPATGFIAFPYATRRNDHKFPLIAYAHGTSGVFRGCAPSAMPNLYDYNSWSLLIRRGYAVVATDYAGLGNNYTSHQYQASPAQANDVYYSIVAARKLFRASLTSEWMSVGHSQGGGAAWALAESPLLRQNCPVGKYLGTVAQAPGVRLKEMAIAALESDSSSDVTSSRGVLGEVGWVIIGLRSILPKDRQSWLKPAFRKRLELATLAQACYASAQALVSDLGVEDIVDFTDPGFLKAIDAMQNQ
;
A
#
# COMPACT_ATOMS: atom_id res chain seq x y z
N MET A 1 -49.31 43.95 31.33
CA MET A 1 -48.10 43.39 31.95
C MET A 1 -47.92 41.99 31.40
N LEU A 2 -47.04 41.82 30.40
CA LEU A 2 -46.74 40.55 29.72
C LEU A 2 -45.24 40.31 29.84
N SER A 3 -44.88 39.18 30.43
CA SER A 3 -43.50 38.74 30.69
C SER A 3 -42.94 38.01 29.46
N PRO A 4 -41.69 38.24 29.02
CA PRO A 4 -41.12 37.46 27.93
C PRO A 4 -40.42 36.19 28.46
N LEU A 5 -40.77 35.05 27.87
CA LEU A 5 -40.03 33.79 28.01
C LEU A 5 -38.69 33.91 27.27
N ILE A 6 -37.60 33.60 27.98
CA ILE A 6 -36.26 33.43 27.41
C ILE A 6 -36.14 31.97 26.95
N TYR A 7 -36.04 31.75 25.63
CA TYR A 7 -35.65 30.46 25.07
C TYR A 7 -34.12 30.33 25.11
N LEU A 8 -33.62 29.42 25.96
CA LEU A 8 -32.22 28.98 25.93
C LEU A 8 -32.04 28.01 24.74
N LEU A 9 -31.45 28.49 23.66
CA LEU A 9 -30.91 27.64 22.59
C LEU A 9 -29.61 27.00 23.08
N VAL A 10 -29.70 25.78 23.60
CA VAL A 10 -28.52 24.94 23.85
C VAL A 10 -28.03 24.42 22.50
N GLY A 11 -27.04 25.12 21.93
CA GLY A 11 -26.31 24.64 20.76
C GLY A 11 -25.51 23.40 21.14
N PHE A 12 -25.96 22.22 20.69
CA PHE A 12 -25.10 21.04 20.65
C PHE A 12 -24.05 21.28 19.56
N MET A 13 -22.86 21.74 19.96
CA MET A 13 -21.67 21.55 19.13
C MET A 13 -21.41 20.04 19.05
N PRO A 14 -21.26 19.45 17.85
CA PRO A 14 -20.77 18.09 17.76
C PRO A 14 -19.35 18.10 18.30
N LEU A 15 -19.05 17.21 19.26
CA LEU A 15 -17.66 16.85 19.52
C LEU A 15 -17.08 16.38 18.18
N ALA A 16 -16.22 17.20 17.59
CA ALA A 16 -15.36 16.75 16.52
C ALA A 16 -14.51 15.63 17.12
N THR A 17 -14.87 14.37 16.85
CA THR A 17 -13.96 13.25 17.02
C THR A 17 -12.75 13.58 16.15
N GLN A 18 -11.66 14.05 16.75
CA GLN A 18 -10.37 14.06 16.08
C GLN A 18 -10.17 12.64 15.56
N ALA A 19 -10.15 12.48 14.24
CA ALA A 19 -9.81 11.21 13.63
C ALA A 19 -8.48 10.77 14.24
N SER A 20 -8.45 9.61 14.89
CA SER A 20 -7.23 9.08 15.46
C SER A 20 -6.23 8.90 14.32
N LEU A 21 -5.06 9.54 14.42
CA LEU A 21 -3.98 9.34 13.46
C LEU A 21 -3.59 7.85 13.46
N VAL A 22 -3.74 7.20 12.32
CA VAL A 22 -3.39 5.77 12.13
C VAL A 22 -2.05 5.56 11.42
N ALA A 23 -1.49 6.63 10.88
CA ALA A 23 -0.18 6.73 10.26
C ALA A 23 0.41 8.12 10.52
N ASN A 24 1.71 8.27 10.30
CA ASN A 24 2.43 9.53 10.41
C ASN A 24 2.19 10.22 11.77
N LEU A 25 2.34 9.45 12.85
CA LEU A 25 2.12 9.88 14.23
C LEU A 25 3.05 11.03 14.62
N ASP A 26 2.59 11.88 15.55
CA ASP A 26 3.40 12.98 16.07
C ASP A 26 4.63 12.45 16.82
N ILE A 27 5.80 12.91 16.40
CA ILE A 27 7.08 12.62 17.03
C ILE A 27 7.71 13.93 17.47
N SER A 28 8.02 14.07 18.76
CA SER A 28 8.73 15.24 19.26
C SER A 28 10.21 15.23 18.86
N ALA A 29 10.82 16.41 18.78
CA ALA A 29 12.25 16.56 18.52
C ALA A 29 13.12 15.77 19.51
N LYS A 30 12.69 15.71 20.78
CA LYS A 30 13.38 14.95 21.84
C LYS A 30 13.36 13.45 21.55
N VAL A 31 12.23 12.91 21.11
CA VAL A 31 12.11 11.49 20.74
C VAL A 31 12.93 11.22 19.48
N ALA A 32 12.75 11.99 18.41
CA ALA A 32 13.51 11.82 17.16
C ALA A 32 15.03 11.85 17.37
N ALA A 33 15.50 12.71 18.29
CA ALA A 33 16.92 12.82 18.65
C ALA A 33 17.50 11.54 19.26
N GLN A 34 16.69 10.72 19.97
CA GLN A 34 17.13 9.42 20.50
C GLN A 34 17.45 8.41 19.39
N TYR A 35 16.78 8.57 18.25
CA TYR A 35 16.96 7.77 17.03
C TYR A 35 17.93 8.42 16.04
N GLY A 36 18.65 9.46 16.45
CA GLY A 36 19.68 10.10 15.65
C GLY A 36 19.18 11.12 14.63
N CYS A 37 17.87 11.36 14.51
CA CYS A 37 17.31 12.39 13.62
C CYS A 37 17.21 13.74 14.35
N LYS A 38 18.19 14.62 14.13
CA LYS A 38 18.30 15.94 14.75
C LYS A 38 18.39 17.03 13.69
N GLY A 39 18.18 18.30 14.09
CA GLY A 39 18.42 19.47 13.23
C GLY A 39 17.71 19.37 11.88
N ALA A 40 18.49 19.34 10.79
CA ALA A 40 17.99 19.26 9.43
C ALA A 40 17.13 18.00 9.18
N CYS A 41 17.54 16.83 9.68
CA CYS A 41 16.72 15.61 9.54
C CYS A 41 15.34 15.80 10.14
N TYR A 42 15.27 16.28 11.39
CA TYR A 42 13.99 16.42 12.08
C TYR A 42 13.08 17.42 11.36
N LYS A 43 13.65 18.50 10.83
CA LYS A 43 12.92 19.48 10.03
C LYS A 43 12.29 18.83 8.77
N THR A 44 13.09 18.08 8.00
CA THR A 44 12.59 17.40 6.80
C THR A 44 11.58 16.30 7.15
N PHE A 45 11.82 15.56 8.25
CA PHE A 45 10.91 14.53 8.73
C PHE A 45 9.54 15.10 9.11
N GLN A 46 9.50 16.23 9.82
CA GLN A 46 8.24 16.92 10.13
C GLN A 46 7.51 17.41 8.87
N ALA A 47 8.24 17.92 7.87
CA ALA A 47 7.65 18.29 6.59
C ALA A 47 7.05 17.06 5.87
N GLY A 48 7.76 15.92 5.88
CA GLY A 48 7.26 14.66 5.34
C GLY A 48 6.04 14.13 6.08
N LEU A 49 6.00 14.21 7.41
CA LEU A 49 4.81 13.84 8.20
C LEU A 49 3.61 14.72 7.85
N ALA A 50 3.82 16.02 7.69
CA ALA A 50 2.76 16.96 7.31
C ALA A 50 2.21 16.64 5.90
N ALA A 51 3.10 16.39 4.93
CA ALA A 51 2.69 16.01 3.57
C ALA A 51 1.94 14.67 3.55
N ASP A 52 2.44 13.67 4.27
CA ASP A 52 1.79 12.36 4.29
C ASP A 52 0.40 12.41 4.97
N ARG A 53 0.19 13.26 5.97
CA ARG A 53 -1.11 13.37 6.68
C ARG A 53 -2.27 13.86 5.81
N GLU A 54 -1.97 14.56 4.72
CA GLU A 54 -2.99 15.01 3.78
C GLU A 54 -3.69 13.81 3.09
N PHE A 55 -2.96 12.72 2.89
CA PHE A 55 -3.44 11.58 2.11
C PHE A 55 -3.54 10.29 2.94
N TYR A 56 -2.46 9.90 3.63
CA TYR A 56 -2.33 8.59 4.24
C TYR A 56 -3.18 8.44 5.50
N GLY A 57 -4.22 7.62 5.40
CA GLY A 57 -5.14 7.33 6.51
C GLY A 57 -6.19 8.43 6.74
N ALA A 58 -6.27 9.45 5.88
CA ALA A 58 -7.21 10.56 6.07
C ALA A 58 -8.69 10.13 6.01
N ILE A 59 -9.00 9.02 5.31
CA ILE A 59 -10.34 8.42 5.26
C ILE A 59 -10.34 6.98 5.81
N TYR A 60 -9.45 6.72 6.77
CA TYR A 60 -9.36 5.43 7.46
C TYR A 60 -10.60 5.19 8.33
N ASP A 61 -11.08 3.96 8.31
CA ASP A 61 -12.28 3.51 9.02
C ASP A 61 -11.88 2.30 9.87
N ASP A 62 -11.63 2.51 11.16
CA ASP A 62 -11.12 1.46 12.06
C ASP A 62 -11.98 0.20 12.03
N ASP A 63 -13.30 0.35 11.98
CA ASP A 63 -14.23 -0.77 11.93
C ASP A 63 -14.11 -1.54 10.63
N PHE A 64 -13.97 -0.85 9.50
CA PHE A 64 -13.76 -1.51 8.22
C PHE A 64 -12.42 -2.25 8.16
N TYR A 65 -11.34 -1.60 8.59
CA TYR A 65 -9.98 -2.15 8.48
C TYR A 65 -9.64 -3.19 9.54
N ALA A 66 -10.37 -3.27 10.66
CA ALA A 66 -10.25 -4.36 11.60
C ALA A 66 -10.49 -5.72 10.90
N THR A 67 -9.82 -6.78 11.35
CA THR A 67 -10.00 -8.13 10.77
C THR A 67 -11.41 -8.61 11.02
N ALA A 68 -12.14 -9.00 9.96
CA ALA A 68 -13.49 -9.53 10.10
C ALA A 68 -13.53 -10.81 10.96
N SER A 69 -14.58 -10.96 11.76
CA SER A 69 -14.75 -12.11 12.66
C SER A 69 -14.86 -13.46 11.94
N ASN A 70 -15.33 -13.47 10.69
CA ASN A 70 -15.45 -14.68 9.88
C ASN A 70 -14.14 -15.12 9.20
N PHE A 71 -13.07 -14.32 9.25
CA PHE A 71 -11.80 -14.56 8.56
C PHE A 71 -11.20 -15.96 8.79
N SER A 72 -11.25 -16.46 10.03
CA SER A 72 -10.70 -17.77 10.41
C SER A 72 -11.33 -18.92 9.63
N SER A 73 -12.62 -18.81 9.30
CA SER A 73 -13.41 -19.82 8.57
C SER A 73 -13.42 -19.63 7.05
N SER A 74 -13.07 -18.44 6.56
CA SER A 74 -13.09 -18.07 5.15
C SER A 74 -11.93 -18.66 4.34
N LYS A 75 -12.13 -18.80 3.03
CA LYS A 75 -11.16 -19.29 2.04
C LYS A 75 -10.58 -18.14 1.22
N PRO A 76 -9.38 -18.28 0.64
CA PRO A 76 -8.81 -17.29 -0.26
C PRO A 76 -9.78 -16.84 -1.37
N GLY A 77 -9.91 -15.52 -1.53
CA GLY A 77 -10.86 -14.86 -2.41
C GLY A 77 -12.28 -14.72 -1.85
N ASP A 78 -12.58 -15.16 -0.63
CA ASP A 78 -13.83 -14.80 0.06
C ASP A 78 -13.83 -13.32 0.43
N VAL A 79 -15.00 -12.69 0.30
CA VAL A 79 -15.24 -11.32 0.74
C VAL A 79 -15.57 -11.36 2.22
N LEU A 80 -14.84 -10.55 2.99
CA LEU A 80 -14.99 -10.41 4.43
C LEU A 80 -15.83 -9.18 4.78
N LYS A 81 -15.56 -8.05 4.12
CA LYS A 81 -16.29 -6.78 4.28
C LYS A 81 -16.41 -6.09 2.94
N PHE A 82 -17.48 -5.31 2.78
CA PHE A 82 -17.74 -4.52 1.57
C PHE A 82 -18.54 -3.28 1.96
N LYS A 83 -18.10 -2.09 1.49
CA LYS A 83 -18.73 -0.81 1.85
C LYS A 83 -18.57 0.21 0.72
N PRO A 84 -19.60 0.98 0.36
CA PRO A 84 -19.43 2.12 -0.55
C PRO A 84 -18.51 3.17 0.05
N ILE A 85 -17.68 3.80 -0.77
CA ILE A 85 -16.90 4.98 -0.36
C ILE A 85 -17.78 6.21 -0.57
N ASN A 86 -17.90 7.05 0.46
CA ASN A 86 -18.59 8.33 0.31
C ASN A 86 -17.80 9.22 -0.66
N ALA A 87 -18.42 9.61 -1.76
CA ALA A 87 -17.80 10.44 -2.79
C ALA A 87 -17.34 11.81 -2.25
N SER A 88 -17.95 12.34 -1.19
CA SER A 88 -17.51 13.61 -0.57
C SER A 88 -16.16 13.50 0.14
N LEU A 89 -15.66 12.28 0.35
CA LEU A 89 -14.35 12.00 0.94
C LEU A 89 -13.25 11.79 -0.12
N LEU A 90 -13.63 11.72 -1.40
CA LEU A 90 -12.69 11.48 -2.50
C LEU A 90 -12.23 12.79 -3.13
N THR A 91 -10.95 12.85 -3.51
CA THR A 91 -10.33 13.97 -4.22
C THR A 91 -9.62 13.47 -5.46
N ASP A 92 -9.58 14.27 -6.53
CA ASP A 92 -8.87 13.97 -7.78
C ASP A 92 -9.29 12.66 -8.50
N ILE A 93 -10.45 12.12 -8.14
CA ILE A 93 -11.07 10.96 -8.81
C ILE A 93 -11.98 11.46 -9.94
N PRO A 94 -12.00 10.81 -11.12
CA PRO A 94 -12.90 11.19 -12.20
C PRO A 94 -14.37 11.24 -11.74
N GLU A 95 -15.07 12.32 -12.07
CA GLU A 95 -16.50 12.46 -11.75
C GLU A 95 -17.34 11.31 -12.33
N GLY A 96 -18.39 10.93 -11.60
CA GLY A 96 -19.24 9.80 -11.96
C GLY A 96 -18.60 8.43 -11.66
N THR A 97 -17.42 8.38 -11.05
CA THR A 97 -16.83 7.12 -10.56
C THR A 97 -17.56 6.66 -9.31
N ALA A 98 -18.08 5.42 -9.35
CA ALA A 98 -18.56 4.74 -8.15
C ALA A 98 -17.44 3.89 -7.57
N ALA A 99 -17.14 4.04 -6.27
CA ALA A 99 -16.05 3.31 -5.62
C ALA A 99 -16.53 2.63 -4.32
N TYR A 100 -15.99 1.45 -4.06
CA TYR A 100 -16.33 0.63 -2.90
C TYR A 100 -15.05 0.05 -2.29
N LYS A 101 -14.96 0.03 -0.95
CA LYS A 101 -13.91 -0.72 -0.25
C LYS A 101 -14.33 -2.18 -0.11
N LEU A 102 -13.35 -3.07 -0.18
CA LEU A 102 -13.51 -4.49 0.12
C LEU A 102 -12.37 -5.00 1.02
N GLN A 103 -12.71 -5.87 1.95
CA GLN A 103 -11.76 -6.71 2.68
C GLN A 103 -11.98 -8.14 2.19
N TYR A 104 -10.91 -8.86 1.89
CA TYR A 104 -10.96 -10.21 1.34
C TYR A 104 -9.82 -11.07 1.88
N VAL A 105 -9.95 -12.39 1.72
CA VAL A 105 -8.89 -13.33 2.11
C VAL A 105 -7.89 -13.46 0.97
N SER A 106 -6.61 -13.30 1.27
CA SER A 106 -5.48 -13.58 0.37
C SER A 106 -4.55 -14.64 0.99
N LYS A 107 -3.35 -14.79 0.43
CA LYS A 107 -2.28 -15.64 0.94
C LYS A 107 -0.95 -14.88 0.98
N ASP A 108 -0.23 -15.01 2.09
CA ASP A 108 1.14 -14.52 2.17
C ASP A 108 2.14 -15.40 1.40
N LEU A 109 3.42 -15.04 1.46
CA LEU A 109 4.51 -15.77 0.80
C LEU A 109 4.58 -17.25 1.19
N TYR A 110 4.13 -17.60 2.40
CA TYR A 110 4.14 -18.97 2.93
C TYR A 110 2.83 -19.72 2.67
N GLY A 111 1.93 -19.14 1.89
CA GLY A 111 0.61 -19.72 1.60
C GLY A 111 -0.38 -19.64 2.75
N ARG A 112 -0.07 -18.94 3.84
CA ARG A 112 -0.96 -18.77 5.00
C ARG A 112 -2.04 -17.75 4.63
N LYS A 113 -3.27 -17.98 5.08
CA LYS A 113 -4.37 -17.02 4.89
C LYS A 113 -4.04 -15.70 5.59
N VAL A 114 -4.25 -14.59 4.89
CA VAL A 114 -4.15 -13.23 5.44
C VAL A 114 -5.33 -12.39 4.95
N PRO A 115 -5.89 -11.47 5.75
CA PRO A 115 -6.83 -10.50 5.25
C PRO A 115 -6.07 -9.41 4.47
N ALA A 116 -6.58 -9.04 3.31
CA ALA A 116 -6.15 -7.89 2.55
C ALA A 116 -7.34 -6.96 2.33
N THR A 117 -7.07 -5.66 2.18
CA THR A 117 -8.08 -4.67 1.80
C THR A 117 -7.80 -4.13 0.42
N GLY A 118 -8.71 -3.31 -0.08
CA GLY A 118 -8.57 -2.63 -1.37
C GLY A 118 -9.86 -1.91 -1.71
N PHE A 119 -9.94 -1.44 -2.95
CA PHE A 119 -11.14 -0.86 -3.51
C PHE A 119 -11.46 -1.41 -4.89
N ILE A 120 -12.73 -1.28 -5.29
CA ILE A 120 -13.16 -1.43 -6.67
C ILE A 120 -13.89 -0.18 -7.11
N ALA A 121 -13.53 0.32 -8.28
CA ALA A 121 -14.09 1.52 -8.89
C ALA A 121 -14.68 1.20 -10.26
N PHE A 122 -15.80 1.84 -10.57
CA PHE A 122 -16.54 1.71 -11.82
C PHE A 122 -16.68 3.07 -12.49
N PRO A 123 -16.51 3.15 -13.82
CA PRO A 123 -16.89 4.34 -14.56
C PRO A 123 -18.41 4.50 -14.56
N TYR A 124 -18.87 5.72 -14.77
CA TYR A 124 -20.30 6.07 -14.76
C TYR A 124 -21.16 5.15 -15.64
N ALA A 125 -20.68 4.85 -16.85
CA ALA A 125 -21.35 3.97 -17.78
C ALA A 125 -20.35 3.13 -18.58
N THR A 126 -20.74 1.91 -18.92
CA THR A 126 -20.00 1.08 -19.88
C THR A 126 -20.39 1.44 -21.31
N ARG A 127 -19.43 1.37 -22.22
CA ARG A 127 -19.65 1.55 -23.66
C ARG A 127 -20.06 0.26 -24.37
N ARG A 128 -20.17 -0.86 -23.64
CA ARG A 128 -20.48 -2.17 -24.19
C ARG A 128 -21.99 -2.42 -24.22
N ASN A 129 -22.45 -3.10 -25.27
CA ASN A 129 -23.85 -3.49 -25.46
C ASN A 129 -24.34 -4.51 -24.43
N ASP A 130 -23.44 -5.29 -23.83
CA ASP A 130 -23.78 -6.27 -22.79
C ASP A 130 -23.90 -5.65 -21.38
N HIS A 131 -23.78 -4.32 -21.28
CA HIS A 131 -23.84 -3.57 -20.03
C HIS A 131 -22.83 -4.03 -18.96
N LYS A 132 -21.74 -4.70 -19.39
CA LYS A 132 -20.64 -5.12 -18.51
C LYS A 132 -19.44 -4.20 -18.64
N PHE A 133 -18.66 -4.09 -17.56
CA PHE A 133 -17.41 -3.36 -17.52
C PHE A 133 -16.23 -4.31 -17.72
N PRO A 134 -15.32 -4.04 -18.66
CA PRO A 134 -14.02 -4.69 -18.72
C PRO A 134 -13.27 -4.49 -17.40
N LEU A 135 -12.64 -5.54 -16.88
CA LEU A 135 -12.01 -5.51 -15.56
C LEU A 135 -10.49 -5.41 -15.67
N ILE A 136 -9.91 -4.49 -14.91
CA ILE A 136 -8.47 -4.44 -14.66
C ILE A 136 -8.21 -4.65 -13.18
N ALA A 137 -7.27 -5.54 -12.86
CA ALA A 137 -6.68 -5.65 -11.54
C ALA A 137 -5.46 -4.74 -11.47
N TYR A 138 -5.52 -3.72 -10.62
CA TYR A 138 -4.48 -2.72 -10.50
C TYR A 138 -3.62 -2.96 -9.25
N ALA A 139 -2.31 -2.92 -9.45
CA ALA A 139 -1.28 -3.14 -8.45
C ALA A 139 -0.49 -1.82 -8.28
N HIS A 140 -0.66 -1.16 -7.14
CA HIS A 140 -0.08 0.16 -6.92
C HIS A 140 1.44 0.11 -6.64
N GLY A 141 2.12 1.22 -6.90
CA GLY A 141 3.50 1.42 -6.46
C GLY A 141 3.61 1.57 -4.94
N THR A 142 4.83 1.72 -4.43
CA THR A 142 5.07 1.80 -2.99
C THR A 142 4.29 2.92 -2.31
N SER A 143 3.36 2.59 -1.40
CA SER A 143 2.65 3.58 -0.58
C SER A 143 3.20 3.64 0.87
N GLY A 144 3.99 2.65 1.28
CA GLY A 144 4.53 2.48 2.63
C GLY A 144 4.46 1.03 3.07
N VAL A 145 4.67 0.78 4.36
CA VAL A 145 4.71 -0.59 4.93
C VAL A 145 3.84 -0.77 6.19
N PHE A 146 3.15 0.30 6.60
CA PHE A 146 2.30 0.31 7.78
C PHE A 146 0.81 0.36 7.40
N ARG A 147 -0.05 -0.12 8.30
CA ARG A 147 -1.49 -0.26 8.03
C ARG A 147 -2.16 1.04 7.56
N GLY A 148 -1.79 2.19 8.12
CA GLY A 148 -2.38 3.47 7.73
C GLY A 148 -1.92 3.97 6.35
N CYS A 149 -0.98 3.27 5.71
CA CYS A 149 -0.45 3.62 4.39
C CYS A 149 -1.24 3.00 3.22
N ALA A 150 -2.42 2.42 3.48
CA ALA A 150 -3.26 1.79 2.45
C ALA A 150 -3.81 2.82 1.44
N PRO A 151 -3.70 2.56 0.13
CA PRO A 151 -4.38 3.32 -0.93
C PRO A 151 -5.86 3.54 -0.68
N SER A 152 -6.61 2.50 -0.29
CA SER A 152 -8.05 2.60 -0.06
C SER A 152 -8.44 3.52 1.12
N ALA A 153 -7.45 3.93 1.94
CA ALA A 153 -7.63 4.86 3.05
C ALA A 153 -7.23 6.31 2.70
N MET A 154 -6.89 6.58 1.43
CA MET A 154 -6.54 7.91 0.93
C MET A 154 -7.69 8.55 0.16
N PRO A 155 -7.90 9.88 0.27
CA PRO A 155 -8.92 10.60 -0.51
C PRO A 155 -8.76 10.43 -2.01
N ASN A 156 -7.52 10.38 -2.50
CA ASN A 156 -7.22 10.17 -3.93
C ASN A 156 -7.03 8.70 -4.30
N LEU A 157 -7.27 7.76 -3.38
CA LEU A 157 -7.05 6.32 -3.56
C LEU A 157 -5.67 5.97 -4.15
N TYR A 158 -4.66 6.76 -3.78
CA TYR A 158 -3.29 6.67 -4.29
C TYR A 158 -3.18 6.73 -5.83
N ASP A 159 -4.05 7.51 -6.46
CA ASP A 159 -3.90 7.83 -7.88
C ASP A 159 -2.81 8.88 -8.09
N TYR A 160 -1.84 8.53 -8.93
CA TYR A 160 -0.79 9.43 -9.41
C TYR A 160 -0.84 9.51 -10.94
N ASN A 161 -2.05 9.70 -11.47
CA ASN A 161 -2.40 9.52 -12.88
C ASN A 161 -2.19 8.07 -13.35
N SER A 162 -2.70 7.12 -12.58
CA SER A 162 -2.43 5.71 -12.77
C SER A 162 -3.70 4.93 -13.06
N TRP A 163 -4.43 4.49 -12.04
CA TRP A 163 -5.64 3.69 -12.23
C TRP A 163 -6.83 4.53 -12.70
N SER A 164 -6.87 5.83 -12.39
CA SER A 164 -7.95 6.73 -12.83
C SER A 164 -8.02 6.87 -14.35
N LEU A 165 -6.88 6.77 -15.05
CA LEU A 165 -6.83 6.75 -16.51
C LEU A 165 -7.59 5.57 -17.11
N LEU A 166 -7.58 4.42 -16.42
CA LEU A 166 -8.30 3.22 -16.84
C LEU A 166 -9.82 3.41 -16.68
N ILE A 167 -10.25 4.02 -15.58
CA ILE A 167 -11.66 4.41 -15.38
C ILE A 167 -12.13 5.32 -16.51
N ARG A 168 -11.35 6.36 -16.85
CA ARG A 168 -11.67 7.28 -17.96
C ARG A 168 -11.79 6.57 -19.31
N ARG A 169 -11.15 5.40 -19.47
CA ARG A 169 -11.25 4.55 -20.67
C ARG A 169 -12.38 3.51 -20.61
N GLY A 170 -13.16 3.48 -19.54
CA GLY A 170 -14.35 2.63 -19.43
C GLY A 170 -14.10 1.26 -18.77
N TYR A 171 -12.94 1.06 -18.14
CA TYR A 171 -12.63 -0.15 -17.38
C TYR A 171 -13.12 -0.01 -15.94
N ALA A 172 -13.70 -1.06 -15.36
CA ALA A 172 -13.75 -1.20 -13.92
C ALA A 172 -12.36 -1.58 -13.41
N VAL A 173 -11.97 -1.03 -12.27
CA VAL A 173 -10.65 -1.30 -11.66
C VAL A 173 -10.85 -1.85 -10.26
N VAL A 174 -10.32 -3.04 -10.00
CA VAL A 174 -10.11 -3.53 -8.63
C VAL A 174 -8.65 -3.33 -8.25
N ALA A 175 -8.39 -2.59 -7.19
CA ALA A 175 -7.06 -2.30 -6.69
C ALA A 175 -6.90 -2.85 -5.27
N THR A 176 -5.88 -3.66 -5.06
CA THR A 176 -5.52 -4.16 -3.73
C THR A 176 -4.73 -3.10 -2.96
N ASP A 177 -4.82 -3.11 -1.62
CA ASP A 177 -3.87 -2.40 -0.77
C ASP A 177 -2.61 -3.24 -0.49
N TYR A 178 -2.62 -4.54 -0.80
CA TYR A 178 -1.73 -5.59 -0.27
C TYR A 178 -1.96 -5.95 1.20
N ALA A 179 -1.67 -7.20 1.55
CA ALA A 179 -1.74 -7.67 2.93
C ALA A 179 -0.79 -6.86 3.82
N GLY A 180 -1.26 -6.48 5.02
CA GLY A 180 -0.54 -5.66 5.99
C GLY A 180 -0.60 -4.15 5.76
N LEU A 181 -1.14 -3.72 4.62
CA LEU A 181 -1.65 -2.37 4.43
C LEU A 181 -3.16 -2.38 4.68
N GLY A 182 -3.67 -1.31 5.29
CA GLY A 182 -5.07 -1.20 5.71
C GLY A 182 -5.34 -1.99 6.98
N ASN A 183 -5.08 -3.30 6.97
CA ASN A 183 -5.30 -4.20 8.09
C ASN A 183 -3.98 -4.54 8.83
N ASN A 184 -4.03 -4.77 10.14
CA ASN A 184 -2.86 -5.04 10.99
C ASN A 184 -2.68 -6.50 11.44
N TYR A 185 -3.36 -7.45 10.80
CA TYR A 185 -3.24 -8.89 11.09
C TYR A 185 -1.82 -9.42 10.80
N THR A 186 -1.17 -8.86 9.78
CA THR A 186 0.21 -9.16 9.40
C THR A 186 0.92 -7.85 9.05
N SER A 187 2.25 -7.86 9.09
CA SER A 187 3.03 -6.79 8.47
C SER A 187 3.02 -6.94 6.94
N HIS A 188 3.21 -5.83 6.23
CA HIS A 188 3.32 -5.84 4.78
C HIS A 188 4.63 -6.50 4.34
N GLN A 189 4.52 -7.58 3.57
CA GLN A 189 5.66 -8.27 2.93
C GLN A 189 6.11 -7.47 1.71
N TYR A 190 6.61 -6.26 1.94
CA TYR A 190 7.05 -5.31 0.92
C TYR A 190 8.03 -5.97 -0.05
N GLN A 191 7.71 -5.91 -1.35
CA GLN A 191 8.49 -6.47 -2.47
C GLN A 191 8.62 -8.00 -2.49
N ALA A 192 7.84 -8.72 -1.68
CA ALA A 192 7.62 -10.15 -1.88
C ALA A 192 6.60 -10.35 -3.01
N SER A 193 7.05 -10.19 -4.26
CA SER A 193 6.19 -10.20 -5.45
C SER A 193 5.23 -11.41 -5.54
N PRO A 194 5.60 -12.65 -5.15
CA PRO A 194 4.65 -13.77 -5.14
C PRO A 194 3.47 -13.59 -4.16
N ALA A 195 3.72 -13.03 -2.97
CA ALA A 195 2.66 -12.71 -2.01
C ALA A 195 1.74 -11.61 -2.54
N GLN A 196 2.33 -10.57 -3.12
CA GLN A 196 1.59 -9.45 -3.70
C GLN A 196 0.80 -9.86 -4.96
N ALA A 197 1.30 -10.83 -5.74
CA ALA A 197 0.56 -11.45 -6.83
C ALA A 197 -0.69 -12.20 -6.33
N ASN A 198 -0.61 -12.88 -5.18
CA ASN A 198 -1.80 -13.47 -4.54
C ASN A 198 -2.82 -12.39 -4.17
N ASP A 199 -2.36 -11.27 -3.60
CA ASP A 199 -3.23 -10.15 -3.23
C ASP A 199 -3.98 -9.59 -4.45
N VAL A 200 -3.27 -9.36 -5.56
CA VAL A 200 -3.88 -8.93 -6.82
C VAL A 200 -4.88 -9.97 -7.33
N TYR A 201 -4.50 -11.24 -7.39
CA TYR A 201 -5.36 -12.31 -7.88
C TYR A 201 -6.65 -12.47 -7.06
N TYR A 202 -6.52 -12.55 -5.73
CA TYR A 202 -7.67 -12.76 -4.84
C TYR A 202 -8.57 -11.53 -4.74
N SER A 203 -8.07 -10.31 -5.05
CA SER A 203 -8.92 -9.13 -5.20
C SER A 203 -9.92 -9.31 -6.35
N ILE A 204 -9.52 -9.95 -7.45
CA ILE A 204 -10.39 -10.27 -8.59
C ILE A 204 -11.42 -11.33 -8.19
N VAL A 205 -10.99 -12.38 -7.48
CA VAL A 205 -11.91 -13.42 -6.98
C VAL A 205 -13.01 -12.77 -6.12
N ALA A 206 -12.63 -11.85 -5.23
CA ALA A 206 -13.55 -11.12 -4.37
C ALA A 206 -14.47 -10.18 -5.18
N ALA A 207 -13.92 -9.38 -6.10
CA ALA A 207 -14.68 -8.52 -7.00
C ALA A 207 -15.70 -9.31 -7.83
N ARG A 208 -15.32 -10.49 -8.31
CA ARG A 208 -16.19 -11.39 -9.07
C ARG A 208 -17.35 -11.95 -8.25
N LYS A 209 -17.13 -12.22 -6.96
CA LYS A 209 -18.22 -12.65 -6.06
C LYS A 209 -19.24 -11.55 -5.85
N LEU A 210 -18.81 -10.29 -5.78
CA LEU A 210 -19.69 -9.14 -5.60
C LEU A 210 -20.39 -8.70 -6.89
N PHE A 211 -19.68 -8.71 -8.02
CA PHE A 211 -20.09 -8.01 -9.25
C PHE A 211 -20.06 -8.90 -10.50
N ARG A 212 -20.31 -10.21 -10.36
CA ARG A 212 -20.27 -11.17 -11.49
C ARG A 212 -21.10 -10.71 -12.70
N ALA A 213 -22.29 -10.16 -12.45
CA ALA A 213 -23.21 -9.72 -13.49
C ALA A 213 -22.74 -8.46 -14.22
N SER A 214 -21.99 -7.59 -13.54
CA SER A 214 -21.57 -6.28 -14.05
C SER A 214 -20.20 -6.30 -14.71
N LEU A 215 -19.41 -7.36 -14.57
CA LEU A 215 -18.03 -7.42 -15.04
C LEU A 215 -17.87 -8.35 -16.26
N THR A 216 -16.83 -8.11 -17.07
CA THR A 216 -16.10 -9.01 -18.02
C THR A 216 -16.30 -10.52 -17.89
N SER A 217 -15.86 -11.40 -18.76
CA SER A 217 -15.16 -12.63 -18.27
C SER A 217 -13.65 -12.47 -18.42
N GLU A 218 -13.27 -11.65 -19.39
CA GLU A 218 -11.91 -11.23 -19.67
C GLU A 218 -11.44 -10.15 -18.69
N TRP A 219 -10.15 -10.20 -18.36
CA TRP A 219 -9.49 -9.24 -17.47
C TRP A 219 -7.97 -9.18 -17.73
N MET A 220 -7.36 -8.07 -17.29
CA MET A 220 -5.91 -7.82 -17.36
C MET A 220 -5.38 -7.39 -15.99
N SER A 221 -4.07 -7.52 -15.78
CA SER A 221 -3.39 -6.87 -14.65
C SER A 221 -2.54 -5.69 -15.12
N VAL A 222 -2.47 -4.64 -14.31
CA VAL A 222 -1.63 -3.45 -14.55
C VAL A 222 -0.95 -3.08 -13.24
N GLY A 223 0.34 -2.75 -13.27
CA GLY A 223 1.02 -2.26 -12.08
C GLY A 223 2.29 -1.48 -12.36
N HIS A 224 2.70 -0.67 -11.39
CA HIS A 224 3.88 0.20 -11.46
C HIS A 224 4.82 0.02 -10.26
N SER A 225 6.14 0.07 -10.47
CA SER A 225 7.16 -0.05 -9.41
C SER A 225 6.99 -1.35 -8.62
N GLN A 226 6.72 -1.29 -7.31
CA GLN A 226 6.30 -2.45 -6.50
C GLN A 226 5.18 -3.25 -7.18
N GLY A 227 4.09 -2.58 -7.54
CA GLY A 227 2.97 -3.21 -8.20
C GLY A 227 3.29 -3.71 -9.61
N GLY A 228 4.31 -3.16 -10.26
CA GLY A 228 4.85 -3.71 -11.49
C GLY A 228 5.46 -5.10 -11.25
N GLY A 229 6.22 -5.25 -10.16
CA GLY A 229 6.75 -6.54 -9.70
C GLY A 229 5.63 -7.54 -9.35
N ALA A 230 4.59 -7.08 -8.63
CA ALA A 230 3.42 -7.90 -8.31
C ALA A 230 2.65 -8.36 -9.58
N ALA A 231 2.43 -7.46 -10.54
CA ALA A 231 1.75 -7.76 -11.79
C ALA A 231 2.57 -8.70 -12.69
N TRP A 232 3.90 -8.55 -12.69
CA TRP A 232 4.82 -9.47 -13.36
C TRP A 232 4.77 -10.87 -12.73
N ALA A 233 4.92 -10.97 -11.41
CA ALA A 233 4.84 -12.25 -10.70
C ALA A 233 3.47 -12.92 -10.85
N LEU A 234 2.38 -12.14 -10.96
CA LEU A 234 1.07 -12.68 -11.30
C LEU A 234 1.07 -13.32 -12.69
N ALA A 235 1.71 -12.71 -13.69
CA ALA A 235 1.80 -13.25 -15.06
C ALA A 235 2.46 -14.64 -15.10
N GLU A 236 3.43 -14.88 -14.22
CA GLU A 236 4.16 -16.14 -14.10
C GLU A 236 3.49 -17.14 -13.14
N SER A 237 2.43 -16.71 -12.45
CA SER A 237 1.83 -17.47 -11.37
C SER A 237 1.07 -18.72 -11.86
N PRO A 238 1.18 -19.86 -11.14
CA PRO A 238 0.37 -21.04 -11.42
C PRO A 238 -1.14 -20.82 -11.18
N LEU A 239 -1.53 -19.69 -10.57
CA LEU A 239 -2.93 -19.28 -10.40
C LEU A 239 -3.63 -18.98 -11.73
N LEU A 240 -2.87 -18.70 -12.80
CA LEU A 240 -3.38 -18.39 -14.14
C LEU A 240 -3.46 -19.58 -15.09
N ARG A 241 -3.21 -20.81 -14.61
CA ARG A 241 -3.28 -22.03 -15.43
C ARG A 241 -4.67 -22.21 -16.07
N GLN A 242 -4.74 -23.06 -17.11
CA GLN A 242 -5.96 -23.30 -17.89
C GLN A 242 -7.17 -23.58 -16.98
N ASN A 243 -8.33 -23.01 -17.32
CA ASN A 243 -9.57 -22.97 -16.52
C ASN A 243 -9.49 -22.13 -15.24
N CYS A 244 -8.75 -21.01 -15.29
CA CYS A 244 -8.71 -20.02 -14.22
C CYS A 244 -10.14 -19.63 -13.76
N PRO A 245 -10.52 -19.88 -12.49
CA PRO A 245 -11.90 -19.67 -12.01
C PRO A 245 -12.39 -18.21 -12.10
N VAL A 246 -11.47 -17.25 -12.22
CA VAL A 246 -11.78 -15.82 -12.33
C VAL A 246 -12.01 -15.35 -13.78
N GLY A 247 -11.96 -16.27 -14.75
CA GLY A 247 -12.21 -15.99 -16.16
C GLY A 247 -10.93 -15.94 -17.00
N LYS A 248 -11.06 -15.43 -18.23
CA LYS A 248 -9.97 -15.45 -19.21
C LYS A 248 -8.97 -14.32 -18.93
N TYR A 249 -7.75 -14.70 -18.57
CA TYR A 249 -6.66 -13.74 -18.42
C TYR A 249 -6.12 -13.32 -19.79
N LEU A 250 -6.07 -12.01 -20.04
CA LEU A 250 -5.58 -11.47 -21.31
C LEU A 250 -4.09 -11.09 -21.27
N GLY A 251 -3.54 -10.79 -20.09
CA GLY A 251 -2.14 -10.41 -19.93
C GLY A 251 -1.88 -9.36 -18.86
N THR A 252 -0.61 -8.99 -18.74
CA THR A 252 -0.05 -8.02 -17.79
C THR A 252 0.49 -6.80 -18.52
N VAL A 253 0.31 -5.60 -17.95
CA VAL A 253 1.16 -4.43 -18.19
C VAL A 253 1.96 -4.14 -16.91
N ALA A 254 3.25 -4.46 -16.94
CA ALA A 254 4.17 -4.25 -15.81
C ALA A 254 5.09 -3.07 -16.11
N GLN A 255 4.92 -1.97 -15.37
CA GLN A 255 5.66 -0.72 -15.57
C GLN A 255 6.75 -0.59 -14.51
N ALA A 256 8.01 -0.42 -14.93
CA ALA A 256 9.17 -0.32 -14.04
C ALA A 256 9.19 -1.38 -12.90
N PRO A 257 9.05 -2.68 -13.22
CA PRO A 257 8.81 -3.70 -12.20
C PRO A 257 10.06 -4.00 -11.37
N GLY A 258 9.92 -4.05 -10.04
CA GLY A 258 10.99 -4.42 -9.09
C GLY A 258 11.30 -5.92 -9.08
N VAL A 259 11.78 -6.48 -10.19
CA VAL A 259 11.94 -7.94 -10.38
C VAL A 259 13.27 -8.53 -9.91
N ARG A 260 14.29 -7.69 -9.70
CA ARG A 260 15.68 -8.11 -9.43
C ARG A 260 16.29 -7.21 -8.35
N LEU A 261 15.70 -7.16 -7.16
CA LEU A 261 16.06 -6.21 -6.10
C LEU A 261 17.52 -6.31 -5.71
N LYS A 262 18.07 -7.53 -5.71
CA LYS A 262 19.49 -7.76 -5.44
C LYS A 262 20.37 -7.04 -6.47
N GLU A 263 20.13 -7.26 -7.75
CA GLU A 263 20.92 -6.65 -8.82
C GLU A 263 20.62 -5.16 -8.98
N MET A 264 19.38 -4.72 -8.72
CA MET A 264 19.04 -3.31 -8.66
C MET A 264 19.78 -2.60 -7.53
N ALA A 265 19.88 -3.24 -6.35
CA ALA A 265 20.66 -2.70 -5.24
C ALA A 265 22.15 -2.63 -5.57
N ILE A 266 22.73 -3.67 -6.18
CA ILE A 266 24.13 -3.65 -6.63
C ILE A 266 24.37 -2.55 -7.68
N ALA A 267 23.52 -2.49 -8.71
CA ALA A 267 23.64 -1.51 -9.78
C ALA A 267 23.53 -0.06 -9.27
N ALA A 268 22.67 0.20 -8.28
CA ALA A 268 22.54 1.52 -7.66
C ALA A 268 23.81 1.96 -6.90
N LEU A 269 24.66 1.03 -6.48
CA LEU A 269 25.93 1.32 -5.79
C LEU A 269 27.07 1.51 -6.79
N GLU A 270 27.05 0.74 -7.87
CA GLU A 270 28.02 0.83 -8.95
C GLU A 270 27.79 2.05 -9.84
N SER A 271 26.55 2.56 -9.90
CA SER A 271 26.26 3.85 -10.52
C SER A 271 26.82 4.96 -9.63
N ASP A 272 28.06 5.35 -9.91
CA ASP A 272 28.78 6.42 -9.25
C ASP A 272 27.89 7.63 -8.98
N SER A 273 27.96 8.13 -7.74
CA SER A 273 27.11 9.13 -7.07
C SER A 273 26.97 10.53 -7.72
N SER A 274 27.19 10.67 -9.03
CA SER A 274 27.45 11.95 -9.70
C SER A 274 26.39 12.46 -10.69
N SER A 275 25.28 11.76 -10.96
CA SER A 275 24.27 12.29 -11.89
C SER A 275 22.88 12.59 -11.31
N ASP A 276 22.49 12.06 -10.14
CA ASP A 276 21.28 12.55 -9.45
C ASP A 276 21.24 12.19 -7.95
N VAL A 277 21.49 13.16 -7.08
CA VAL A 277 21.35 13.01 -5.61
C VAL A 277 19.92 12.61 -5.21
N THR A 278 18.94 12.86 -6.09
CA THR A 278 17.53 12.49 -5.89
C THR A 278 17.30 11.00 -6.09
N SER A 279 17.99 10.36 -7.06
CA SER A 279 17.83 8.93 -7.36
C SER A 279 18.47 8.05 -6.28
N SER A 280 19.69 8.40 -5.83
CA SER A 280 20.36 7.71 -4.72
C SER A 280 19.53 7.77 -3.43
N ARG A 281 19.01 8.95 -3.06
CA ARG A 281 18.12 9.10 -1.89
C ARG A 281 16.81 8.31 -2.00
N GLY A 282 16.23 8.21 -3.20
CA GLY A 282 15.07 7.37 -3.47
C GLY A 282 15.35 5.89 -3.19
N VAL A 283 16.49 5.38 -3.68
CA VAL A 283 16.95 4.00 -3.42
C VAL A 283 17.13 3.75 -1.92
N LEU A 284 17.68 4.70 -1.16
CA LEU A 284 17.88 4.55 0.29
C LEU A 284 16.55 4.44 1.06
N GLY A 285 15.54 5.22 0.67
CA GLY A 285 14.19 5.10 1.23
C GLY A 285 13.57 3.73 0.93
N GLU A 286 13.75 3.23 -0.29
CA GLU A 286 13.25 1.92 -0.70
C GLU A 286 13.89 0.75 0.04
N VAL A 287 15.21 0.82 0.28
CA VAL A 287 15.94 -0.17 1.07
C VAL A 287 15.36 -0.29 2.48
N GLY A 288 14.94 0.83 3.09
CA GLY A 288 14.28 0.83 4.39
C GLY A 288 12.99 0.01 4.42
N TRP A 289 12.14 0.16 3.41
CA TRP A 289 10.92 -0.63 3.29
C TRP A 289 11.19 -2.11 3.01
N VAL A 290 12.19 -2.44 2.19
CA VAL A 290 12.66 -3.83 1.99
C VAL A 290 13.05 -4.46 3.32
N ILE A 291 13.82 -3.75 4.14
CA ILE A 291 14.29 -4.25 5.43
C ILE A 291 13.14 -4.44 6.42
N ILE A 292 12.15 -3.55 6.43
CA ILE A 292 10.95 -3.72 7.26
C ILE A 292 10.13 -4.92 6.77
N GLY A 293 9.95 -5.07 5.46
CA GLY A 293 9.29 -6.23 4.86
C GLY A 293 9.99 -7.55 5.21
N LEU A 294 11.32 -7.58 5.15
CA LEU A 294 12.15 -8.74 5.51
C LEU A 294 11.91 -9.21 6.94
N ARG A 295 11.60 -8.32 7.90
CA ARG A 295 11.31 -8.74 9.29
C ARG A 295 10.08 -9.65 9.39
N SER A 296 9.14 -9.54 8.44
CA SER A 296 7.94 -10.38 8.38
C SER A 296 8.16 -11.71 7.63
N ILE A 297 9.19 -11.77 6.78
CA ILE A 297 9.59 -12.95 5.99
C ILE A 297 10.61 -13.76 6.81
N LEU A 298 11.65 -13.11 7.33
CA LEU A 298 12.72 -13.71 8.09
C LEU A 298 12.70 -13.22 9.55
N PRO A 299 11.69 -13.56 10.38
CA PRO A 299 11.56 -13.04 11.73
C PRO A 299 12.68 -13.46 12.69
N LYS A 300 13.48 -14.47 12.30
CA LYS A 300 14.65 -14.93 13.06
C LYS A 300 15.96 -14.24 12.63
N ASP A 301 15.95 -13.50 11.53
CA ASP A 301 17.13 -12.74 11.11
C ASP A 301 17.34 -11.54 12.04
N ARG A 302 18.54 -11.45 12.64
CA ARG A 302 18.93 -10.35 13.53
C ARG A 302 19.32 -9.08 12.76
N GLN A 303 19.42 -9.19 11.43
CA GLN A 303 19.80 -8.12 10.51
C GLN A 303 21.14 -7.49 10.90
N SER A 304 22.14 -8.30 11.28
CA SER A 304 23.45 -7.84 11.77
C SER A 304 24.22 -7.00 10.75
N TRP A 305 23.84 -7.11 9.48
CA TRP A 305 24.32 -6.35 8.34
C TRP A 305 23.82 -4.88 8.30
N LEU A 306 22.81 -4.53 9.11
CA LEU A 306 22.34 -3.13 9.25
C LEU A 306 23.29 -2.30 10.08
N LYS A 307 23.64 -1.12 9.57
CA LYS A 307 24.41 -0.15 10.33
C LYS A 307 23.56 0.45 11.47
N PRO A 308 24.18 0.80 12.61
CA PRO A 308 23.44 1.28 13.78
C PRO A 308 22.62 2.55 13.55
N ALA A 309 23.12 3.49 12.74
CA ALA A 309 22.43 4.74 12.44
C ALA A 309 21.10 4.48 11.72
N PHE A 310 21.13 3.69 10.64
CA PHE A 310 19.94 3.35 9.88
C PHE A 310 18.97 2.46 10.66
N ARG A 311 19.46 1.51 11.45
CA ARG A 311 18.60 0.71 12.35
C ARG A 311 17.72 1.61 13.23
N LYS A 312 18.30 2.66 13.83
CA LYS A 312 17.56 3.66 14.61
C LYS A 312 16.56 4.44 13.76
N ARG A 313 16.89 4.81 12.52
CA ARG A 313 15.94 5.48 11.61
C ARG A 313 14.75 4.60 11.26
N LEU A 314 14.94 3.30 11.07
CA LEU A 314 13.84 2.34 10.86
C LEU A 314 12.96 2.15 12.10
N GLU A 315 13.56 2.16 13.29
CA GLU A 315 12.80 2.15 14.54
C GLU A 315 11.96 3.42 14.70
N LEU A 316 12.52 4.59 14.35
CA LEU A 316 11.79 5.85 14.32
C LEU A 316 10.65 5.83 13.30
N ALA A 317 10.88 5.31 12.09
CA ALA A 317 9.85 5.13 11.07
C ALA A 317 8.71 4.23 11.58
N THR A 318 9.04 3.15 12.30
CA THR A 318 8.07 2.24 12.90
C THR A 318 7.26 2.92 14.01
N LEU A 319 7.95 3.65 14.90
CA LEU A 319 7.31 4.40 15.97
C LEU A 319 6.34 5.46 15.43
N ALA A 320 6.71 6.13 14.35
CA ALA A 320 5.89 7.14 13.70
C ALA A 320 4.82 6.56 12.76
N GLN A 321 4.85 5.26 12.44
CA GLN A 321 4.09 4.70 11.33
C GLN A 321 4.27 5.53 10.04
N ALA A 322 5.52 5.89 9.74
CA ALA A 322 5.89 6.79 8.65
C ALA A 322 5.58 6.14 7.28
N CYS A 323 4.78 6.81 6.45
CA CYS A 323 4.38 6.26 5.15
C CYS A 323 5.43 6.51 4.07
N TYR A 324 5.28 7.56 3.25
CA TYR A 324 6.11 7.74 2.06
C TYR A 324 7.10 8.88 2.23
N ALA A 325 6.63 10.13 2.23
CA ALA A 325 7.50 11.30 2.31
C ALA A 325 8.23 11.36 3.66
N SER A 326 7.54 11.03 4.75
CA SER A 326 8.12 10.96 6.09
C SER A 326 9.19 9.88 6.22
N ALA A 327 8.98 8.69 5.63
CA ALA A 327 9.98 7.62 5.66
C ALA A 327 11.21 7.98 4.82
N GLN A 328 11.05 8.55 3.62
CA GLN A 328 12.17 9.03 2.82
C GLN A 328 12.95 10.16 3.51
N ALA A 329 12.27 11.05 4.21
CA ALA A 329 12.92 12.14 4.93
C ALA A 329 13.88 11.66 6.03
N LEU A 330 13.62 10.49 6.64
CA LEU A 330 14.45 9.93 7.71
C LEU A 330 15.83 9.47 7.27
N VAL A 331 16.09 9.40 5.97
CA VAL A 331 17.38 8.98 5.40
C VAL A 331 18.05 10.11 4.63
N SER A 332 17.45 11.31 4.65
CA SER A 332 17.92 12.46 3.87
C SER A 332 19.33 12.93 4.27
N ASP A 333 19.75 12.66 5.51
CA ASP A 333 21.06 13.01 6.07
C ASP A 333 22.03 11.83 6.18
N LEU A 334 21.70 10.66 5.61
CA LEU A 334 22.53 9.47 5.63
C LEU A 334 23.17 9.20 4.27
N GLY A 335 24.42 8.74 4.29
CA GLY A 335 25.09 8.16 3.12
C GLY A 335 24.71 6.70 2.90
N VAL A 336 25.09 6.15 1.76
CA VAL A 336 24.90 4.72 1.44
C VAL A 336 25.61 3.83 2.47
N GLU A 337 26.80 4.25 2.89
CA GLU A 337 27.67 3.62 3.89
C GLU A 337 27.05 3.53 5.30
N ASP A 338 26.05 4.37 5.58
CA ASP A 338 25.35 4.44 6.87
C ASP A 338 24.16 3.47 6.98
N ILE A 339 23.86 2.71 5.92
CA ILE A 339 22.61 1.95 5.78
C ILE A 339 22.83 0.46 5.98
N VAL A 340 23.49 -0.16 5.02
CA VAL A 340 23.80 -1.59 4.99
C VAL A 340 25.11 -1.78 4.26
N ASP A 341 25.88 -2.78 4.67
CA ASP A 341 26.91 -3.31 3.78
C ASP A 341 26.21 -4.15 2.71
N PHE A 342 25.98 -3.55 1.54
CA PHE A 342 25.29 -4.21 0.43
C PHE A 342 26.06 -5.39 -0.16
N THR A 343 27.33 -5.59 0.23
CA THR A 343 28.13 -6.78 -0.12
C THR A 343 28.02 -7.89 0.93
N ASP A 344 27.38 -7.63 2.08
CA ASP A 344 27.21 -8.61 3.14
C ASP A 344 26.40 -9.83 2.64
N PRO A 345 26.95 -11.05 2.73
CA PRO A 345 26.27 -12.26 2.26
C PRO A 345 24.92 -12.51 2.96
N GLY A 346 24.77 -12.08 4.22
CA GLY A 346 23.52 -12.18 4.97
C GLY A 346 22.44 -11.27 4.39
N PHE A 347 22.77 -10.03 4.04
CA PHE A 347 21.85 -9.12 3.36
C PHE A 347 21.42 -9.65 1.99
N LEU A 348 22.39 -10.07 1.17
CA LEU A 348 22.11 -10.61 -0.16
C LEU A 348 21.24 -11.86 -0.10
N LYS A 349 21.49 -12.76 0.85
CA LYS A 349 20.66 -13.94 1.12
C LYS A 349 19.26 -13.56 1.59
N ALA A 350 19.13 -12.52 2.42
CA ALA A 350 17.84 -12.06 2.90
C ALA A 350 16.98 -11.51 1.75
N ILE A 351 17.55 -10.67 0.88
CA ILE A 351 16.86 -10.16 -0.32
C ILE A 351 16.47 -11.30 -1.26
N ASP A 352 17.36 -12.25 -1.49
CA ASP A 352 17.09 -13.39 -2.37
C ASP A 352 15.87 -14.21 -1.90
N ALA A 353 15.77 -14.45 -0.58
CA ALA A 353 14.64 -15.14 0.02
C ALA A 353 13.29 -14.40 -0.11
N MET A 354 13.29 -13.11 -0.43
CA MET A 354 12.07 -12.33 -0.67
C MET A 354 11.48 -12.58 -2.07
N GLN A 355 12.33 -12.81 -3.07
CA GLN A 355 11.92 -12.89 -4.48
C GLN A 355 11.88 -14.33 -5.03
N ASN A 356 12.65 -15.26 -4.47
CA ASN A 356 12.90 -16.59 -5.05
C ASN A 356 12.33 -17.77 -4.23
N GLN A 357 11.19 -17.59 -3.54
CA GLN A 357 10.50 -18.66 -2.79
C GLN A 357 9.44 -19.41 -3.59
#